data_AF-A0A9N8DK09-F1
#
_entry.id   AF-A0A9N8DK09-F1
#
_cell.length_a   1.000
_cell.length_b   1.000
_cell.length_c   1.000
_cell.angle_alpha   90.00
_cell.angle_beta   90.00
_cell.angle_gamma   90.00
#
_symmetry.space_group_name_H-M   'P 1'
#
loop_
_entity.id
_entity.type
_entity.pdbx_description
1 polymer ?
#
loop_
_entity_poly.entity_id
_entity_poly.type
_entity_poly.pdbx_seq_one_letter_code
_entity_poly.pdbx_strand_id
1 'polypeptide(L)'
;MAPFDPPAKKIAVPELYDDEDDKTVQTDGSNDLNEPLLSIQTTMSEDEEDTAMKESSSQWSNLYSLIIGLIIGCFIQFSSLGANFLMTSMYGYNVFFMKEFLVVSLVWCFVTSIMGVCVLLFLRSLVVTSFYATTSVNENFKAKEDFIAGLIQKMEYYFAVGALIGVCMCWTITDIVLGMKAHIVHSLVTLVIALVWCRLVMTFCGSKVES
;
A
#
# COMPACT_ATOMS: atom_id res chain seq x y z
N MET A 1 -27.08 45.85 4.36
CA MET A 1 -26.26 44.67 4.67
C MET A 1 -25.19 44.61 3.59
N ALA A 2 -23.99 45.08 3.90
CA ALA A 2 -22.91 45.25 2.92
C ALA A 2 -22.14 43.92 2.74
N PRO A 3 -21.68 43.59 1.53
CA PRO A 3 -20.90 42.39 1.28
C PRO A 3 -19.46 42.53 1.80
N PHE A 4 -18.98 41.46 2.43
CA PHE A 4 -17.66 41.37 3.06
C PHE A 4 -16.66 40.79 2.06
N ASP A 5 -15.75 41.62 1.55
CA ASP A 5 -14.63 41.19 0.69
C ASP A 5 -13.42 40.78 1.55
N PRO A 6 -12.89 39.55 1.41
CA PRO A 6 -11.64 39.17 2.05
C PRO A 6 -10.40 39.64 1.25
N PRO A 7 -9.29 40.02 1.92
CA PRO A 7 -8.12 40.60 1.26
C PRO A 7 -7.27 39.56 0.52
N ALA A 8 -6.87 39.94 -0.70
CA ALA A 8 -5.96 39.21 -1.58
C ALA A 8 -4.57 39.04 -0.95
N LYS A 9 -4.18 37.78 -0.71
CA LYS A 9 -2.84 37.40 -0.26
C LYS A 9 -1.91 37.32 -1.47
N LYS A 10 -1.02 38.31 -1.62
CA LYS A 10 0.08 38.29 -2.60
C LYS A 10 1.06 37.18 -2.22
N ILE A 11 1.20 36.18 -3.08
CA ILE A 11 2.26 35.18 -2.99
C ILE A 11 3.41 35.69 -3.85
N ALA A 12 4.55 35.95 -3.20
CA ALA A 12 5.79 36.34 -3.84
C ALA A 12 6.37 35.16 -4.63
N VAL A 13 6.72 35.43 -5.87
CA VAL A 13 7.44 34.54 -6.80
C VAL A 13 8.94 34.70 -6.52
N PRO A 14 9.71 33.62 -6.29
CA PRO A 14 11.16 33.70 -6.23
C PRO A 14 11.77 33.86 -7.64
N GLU A 15 12.67 34.82 -7.73
CA GLU A 15 13.49 35.19 -8.89
C GLU A 15 14.38 34.05 -9.40
N LEU A 16 14.48 34.04 -10.72
CA LEU A 16 15.37 33.33 -11.61
C LEU A 16 16.83 33.80 -11.38
N TYR A 17 17.78 32.87 -11.22
CA TYR A 17 19.21 33.16 -11.36
C TYR A 17 19.71 32.41 -12.60
N ASP A 18 19.93 33.18 -13.67
CA ASP A 18 20.78 32.82 -14.81
C ASP A 18 22.20 33.31 -14.49
N ASP A 19 23.19 32.42 -14.58
CA ASP A 19 24.61 32.80 -14.67
C ASP A 19 25.22 31.95 -15.79
N GLU A 20 25.21 32.52 -16.99
CA GLU A 20 26.12 32.16 -18.08
C GLU A 20 27.46 32.85 -17.80
N ASP A 21 28.57 32.11 -17.76
CA ASP A 21 29.82 32.69 -18.24
C ASP A 21 30.77 31.62 -18.82
N ASP A 22 30.94 31.80 -20.13
CA ASP A 22 31.83 31.19 -21.08
C ASP A 22 33.30 31.55 -20.76
N LYS A 23 34.22 30.58 -20.93
CA LYS A 23 35.63 30.84 -21.27
C LYS A 23 36.31 29.61 -21.84
N THR A 24 36.31 29.58 -23.17
CA THR A 24 37.24 28.87 -24.04
C THR A 24 38.71 29.22 -23.74
N VAL A 25 39.56 28.21 -23.49
CA VAL A 25 41.01 28.29 -23.72
C VAL A 25 41.47 27.02 -24.44
N GLN A 26 41.86 27.20 -25.71
CA GLN A 26 42.64 26.24 -26.47
C GLN A 26 44.11 26.31 -26.03
N THR A 27 44.73 25.16 -25.81
CA THR A 27 46.18 24.96 -25.97
C THR A 27 46.42 23.60 -26.59
N ASP A 28 46.89 23.64 -27.83
CA ASP A 28 47.46 22.52 -28.59
C ASP A 28 48.83 22.12 -28.02
N GLY A 29 49.17 20.82 -28.10
CA GLY A 29 50.56 20.38 -28.05
C GLY A 29 50.85 19.07 -27.34
N SER A 30 50.66 17.96 -28.05
CA SER A 30 51.52 16.75 -28.11
C SER A 30 52.08 16.16 -26.80
N ASN A 31 51.71 14.91 -26.49
CA ASN A 31 52.66 13.79 -26.50
C ASN A 31 51.98 12.42 -26.33
N ASP A 32 52.54 11.47 -27.08
CA ASP A 32 52.19 10.07 -27.29
C ASP A 32 52.20 9.15 -26.05
N LEU A 33 51.38 8.10 -26.18
CA LEU A 33 51.57 6.72 -25.69
C LEU A 33 51.85 6.51 -24.19
N ASN A 34 50.78 6.24 -23.44
CA ASN A 34 50.52 4.96 -22.76
C ASN A 34 49.54 5.18 -21.61
N GLU A 35 48.27 4.80 -21.78
CA GLU A 35 47.42 4.30 -20.69
C GLU A 35 46.07 3.79 -21.25
N PRO A 36 45.98 2.55 -21.75
CA PRO A 36 44.73 1.81 -21.75
C PRO A 36 44.71 0.93 -20.49
N LEU A 37 43.56 0.87 -19.79
CA LEU A 37 43.25 -0.02 -18.65
C LEU A 37 43.32 0.58 -17.23
N LEU A 38 42.77 1.77 -17.00
CA LEU A 38 42.35 2.14 -15.63
C LEU A 38 41.04 2.94 -15.56
N SER A 39 40.17 2.80 -16.56
CA SER A 39 38.82 3.41 -16.57
C SER A 39 37.68 2.38 -16.61
N ILE A 40 37.99 1.09 -16.59
CA ILE A 40 36.99 0.00 -16.60
C ILE A 40 36.68 -0.53 -15.19
N GLN A 41 37.46 -0.16 -14.17
CA GLN A 41 37.33 -0.76 -12.82
C GLN A 41 36.71 0.16 -11.75
N THR A 42 36.41 1.42 -12.07
CA THR A 42 35.85 2.38 -11.10
C THR A 42 34.39 2.77 -11.37
N THR A 43 33.81 2.34 -12.50
CA THR A 43 32.38 2.53 -12.83
C THR A 43 31.51 1.30 -12.52
N MET A 44 32.05 0.27 -11.86
CA MET A 44 31.29 -0.91 -11.43
C MET A 44 30.91 -0.91 -9.93
N SER A 45 31.27 0.12 -9.15
CA SER A 45 31.03 0.12 -7.70
C SER A 45 30.00 1.15 -7.20
N GLU A 46 29.74 2.24 -7.92
CA GLU A 46 28.72 3.22 -7.49
C GLU A 46 27.28 2.79 -7.89
N ASP A 47 27.11 2.12 -9.04
CA ASP A 47 25.80 1.61 -9.47
C ASP A 47 25.33 0.38 -8.65
N GLU A 48 26.24 -0.44 -8.09
CA GLU A 48 25.88 -1.58 -7.23
C GLU A 48 25.44 -1.17 -5.82
N GLU A 49 26.04 -0.11 -5.26
CA GLU A 49 25.69 0.36 -3.91
C GLU A 49 24.34 1.11 -3.91
N ASP A 50 24.09 1.92 -4.95
CA ASP A 50 22.80 2.60 -5.14
C ASP A 50 21.66 1.63 -5.47
N THR A 51 21.93 0.53 -6.18
CA THR A 51 20.92 -0.51 -6.45
C THR A 51 20.59 -1.32 -5.19
N ALA A 52 21.57 -1.65 -4.35
CA ALA A 52 21.34 -2.34 -3.07
C ALA A 52 20.52 -1.48 -2.08
N MET A 53 20.78 -0.17 -2.02
CA MET A 53 20.04 0.74 -1.14
C MET A 53 18.57 0.89 -1.57
N LYS A 54 18.31 0.88 -2.88
CA LYS A 54 16.96 0.98 -3.47
C LYS A 54 16.12 -0.28 -3.27
N GLU A 55 16.76 -1.45 -3.24
CA GLU A 55 16.07 -2.73 -3.02
C GLU A 55 15.56 -2.87 -1.58
N SER A 56 16.37 -2.45 -0.60
CA SER A 56 15.98 -2.34 0.81
C SER A 56 14.74 -1.45 0.99
N SER A 57 14.76 -0.24 0.44
CA SER A 57 13.64 0.72 0.50
C SER A 57 12.31 0.11 0.02
N SER A 58 12.36 -0.62 -1.10
CA SER A 58 11.20 -1.30 -1.68
C SER A 58 10.65 -2.38 -0.74
N GLN A 59 11.51 -3.19 -0.12
CA GLN A 59 11.09 -4.21 0.85
C GLN A 59 10.39 -3.61 2.07
N TRP A 60 10.92 -2.52 2.63
CA TRP A 60 10.30 -1.82 3.75
C TRP A 60 8.91 -1.30 3.39
N SER A 61 8.74 -0.71 2.21
CA SER A 61 7.43 -0.20 1.77
C SER A 61 6.36 -1.31 1.66
N ASN A 62 6.75 -2.49 1.17
CA ASN A 62 5.87 -3.66 1.09
C ASN A 62 5.51 -4.18 2.49
N LEU A 63 6.48 -4.19 3.41
CA LEU A 63 6.25 -4.59 4.79
C LEU A 63 5.27 -3.64 5.49
N TYR A 64 5.40 -2.32 5.30
CA TYR A 64 4.47 -1.35 5.86
C TYR A 64 3.04 -1.56 5.35
N SER A 65 2.87 -1.77 4.04
CA SER A 65 1.54 -2.08 3.46
C SER A 65 0.93 -3.34 4.08
N LEU A 66 1.74 -4.39 4.27
CA LEU A 66 1.32 -5.63 4.90
C LEU A 66 0.91 -5.42 6.35
N ILE A 67 1.71 -4.68 7.13
CA ILE A 67 1.41 -4.38 8.55
C ILE A 67 0.12 -3.55 8.66
N ILE A 68 -0.06 -2.53 7.82
CA ILE A 68 -1.26 -1.71 7.79
C ILE A 68 -2.48 -2.58 7.47
N GLY A 69 -2.39 -3.44 6.45
CA GLY A 69 -3.40 -4.44 6.13
C GLY A 69 -3.74 -5.33 7.33
N LEU A 70 -2.71 -5.88 7.99
CA LEU A 70 -2.86 -6.74 9.16
C LEU A 70 -3.59 -6.03 10.31
N ILE A 71 -3.21 -4.80 10.64
CA ILE A 71 -3.85 -4.01 11.71
C ILE A 71 -5.33 -3.79 11.38
N ILE A 72 -5.64 -3.43 10.14
CA ILE A 72 -7.02 -3.20 9.70
C ILE A 72 -7.84 -4.49 9.72
N GLY A 73 -7.27 -5.61 9.26
CA GLY A 73 -7.89 -6.94 9.35
C GLY A 73 -8.19 -7.33 10.79
N CYS A 74 -7.23 -7.13 11.70
CA CYS A 74 -7.44 -7.33 13.13
C CYS A 74 -8.55 -6.45 13.69
N PHE A 75 -8.58 -5.16 13.32
CA PHE A 75 -9.61 -4.22 13.77
C PHE A 75 -11.01 -4.63 13.32
N ILE A 76 -11.18 -5.03 12.06
CA ILE A 76 -12.46 -5.53 11.53
C ILE A 76 -12.94 -6.75 12.31
N GLN A 77 -12.03 -7.67 12.64
CA GLN A 77 -12.39 -8.88 13.37
C GLN A 77 -12.72 -8.60 14.84
N PHE A 78 -11.95 -7.74 15.51
CA PHE A 78 -12.27 -7.29 16.88
C PHE A 78 -13.59 -6.54 16.94
N SER A 79 -13.88 -5.73 15.93
CA SER A 79 -15.16 -5.03 15.79
C SER A 79 -16.31 -6.03 15.72
N SER A 80 -16.18 -7.09 14.92
CA SER A 80 -17.17 -8.18 14.81
C SER A 80 -17.33 -8.97 16.11
N LEU A 81 -16.24 -9.28 16.80
CA LEU A 81 -16.28 -9.96 18.09
C LEU A 81 -16.91 -9.09 19.18
N GLY A 82 -16.60 -7.79 19.17
CA GLY A 82 -17.21 -6.79 20.05
C GLY A 82 -18.70 -6.65 19.83
N ALA A 83 -19.18 -6.64 18.58
CA ALA A 83 -20.60 -6.63 18.26
C ALA A 83 -21.30 -7.89 18.77
N ASN A 84 -20.72 -9.07 18.55
CA ASN A 84 -21.26 -10.34 19.07
C ASN A 84 -21.33 -10.34 20.61
N PHE A 85 -20.30 -9.82 21.28
CA PHE A 85 -20.26 -9.70 22.73
C PHE A 85 -21.29 -8.69 23.26
N LEU A 86 -21.38 -7.51 22.64
CA LEU A 86 -22.34 -6.46 23.02
C LEU A 86 -23.78 -6.95 22.83
N MET A 87 -24.04 -7.68 21.76
CA MET A 87 -25.34 -8.30 21.51
C MET A 87 -25.69 -9.35 22.57
N THR A 88 -24.73 -10.21 22.94
CA THR A 88 -24.90 -11.19 24.02
C THR A 88 -25.16 -10.52 25.37
N SER A 89 -24.46 -9.41 25.65
CA SER A 89 -24.57 -8.65 26.88
C SER A 89 -25.91 -7.90 27.01
N MET A 90 -26.38 -7.28 25.93
CA MET A 90 -27.63 -6.48 25.92
C MET A 90 -28.90 -7.33 25.94
N TYR A 91 -28.93 -8.45 25.21
CA TYR A 91 -30.14 -9.25 25.06
C TYR A 91 -30.22 -10.44 26.04
N GLY A 92 -29.11 -10.79 26.72
CA GLY A 92 -29.07 -11.92 27.64
C GLY A 92 -29.37 -13.28 26.98
N TYR A 93 -29.43 -14.34 27.80
CA TYR A 93 -29.58 -15.72 27.32
C TYR A 93 -30.95 -16.04 26.66
N ASN A 94 -31.95 -15.15 26.77
CA ASN A 94 -33.34 -15.45 26.44
C ASN A 94 -33.79 -15.01 25.03
N VAL A 95 -32.90 -14.46 24.20
CA VAL A 95 -33.28 -13.91 22.87
C VAL A 95 -32.52 -14.58 21.72
N PHE A 96 -32.29 -15.89 21.82
CA PHE A 96 -31.88 -16.73 20.67
C PHE A 96 -33.00 -16.89 19.60
N PHE A 97 -33.86 -15.88 19.41
CA PHE A 97 -34.85 -15.88 18.34
C PHE A 97 -34.20 -15.48 17.01
N MET A 98 -33.76 -16.54 16.34
CA MET A 98 -33.04 -16.75 15.08
C MET A 98 -33.15 -15.74 13.90
N LYS A 99 -33.97 -14.68 13.95
CA LYS A 99 -34.08 -13.69 12.86
C LYS A 99 -33.41 -12.36 13.16
N GLU A 100 -33.63 -11.78 14.34
CA GLU A 100 -33.07 -10.46 14.67
C GLU A 100 -31.54 -10.53 14.83
N PHE A 101 -31.04 -11.62 15.42
CA PHE A 101 -29.60 -11.91 15.49
C PHE A 101 -28.97 -11.97 14.10
N LEU A 102 -29.62 -12.69 13.17
CA LEU A 102 -29.12 -12.83 11.80
C LEU A 102 -29.09 -11.47 11.10
N VAL A 103 -30.16 -10.65 11.22
CA VAL A 103 -30.22 -9.31 10.62
C VAL A 103 -29.13 -8.40 11.18
N VAL A 104 -28.91 -8.37 12.50
CA VAL A 104 -27.87 -7.53 13.10
C VAL A 104 -26.47 -8.00 12.69
N SER A 105 -26.22 -9.30 12.67
CA SER A 105 -24.93 -9.84 12.22
C SER A 105 -24.70 -9.52 10.74
N LEU A 106 -25.73 -9.62 9.89
CA LEU A 106 -25.64 -9.34 8.46
C LEU A 106 -25.46 -7.84 8.18
N VAL A 107 -26.16 -6.96 8.90
CA VAL A 107 -25.95 -5.50 8.87
C VAL A 107 -24.53 -5.16 9.33
N TRP A 108 -24.04 -5.82 10.37
CA TRP A 108 -22.68 -5.61 10.85
C TRP A 108 -21.63 -6.04 9.82
N CYS A 109 -21.80 -7.23 9.22
CA CYS A 109 -20.96 -7.70 8.11
C CYS A 109 -20.99 -6.73 6.92
N PHE A 110 -22.14 -6.14 6.62
CA PHE A 110 -22.27 -5.13 5.58
C PHE A 110 -21.49 -3.85 5.93
N VAL A 111 -21.62 -3.36 7.17
CA VAL A 111 -20.88 -2.19 7.66
C VAL A 111 -19.36 -2.45 7.63
N THR A 112 -18.90 -3.61 8.11
CA THR A 112 -17.47 -3.95 8.11
C THR A 112 -16.94 -4.14 6.69
N SER A 113 -17.75 -4.70 5.78
CA SER A 113 -17.40 -4.79 4.36
C SER A 113 -17.26 -3.41 3.71
N ILE A 114 -18.21 -2.50 3.94
CA ILE A 114 -18.12 -1.11 3.47
C ILE A 114 -16.87 -0.44 4.03
N MET A 115 -16.61 -0.57 5.33
CA MET A 115 -15.42 0.02 5.96
C MET A 115 -14.13 -0.52 5.33
N GLY A 116 -14.03 -1.82 5.06
CA GLY A 116 -12.90 -2.41 4.34
C GLY A 116 -12.69 -1.81 2.95
N VAL A 117 -13.76 -1.62 2.18
CA VAL A 117 -13.71 -0.98 0.85
C VAL A 117 -13.33 0.49 0.95
N CYS A 118 -13.88 1.23 1.90
CA CYS A 118 -13.53 2.63 2.13
C CYS A 118 -12.05 2.80 2.47
N VAL A 119 -11.48 1.91 3.28
CA VAL A 119 -10.05 1.94 3.62
C VAL A 119 -9.17 1.63 2.41
N LEU A 120 -9.57 0.66 1.56
CA LEU A 120 -8.89 0.39 0.29
C LEU A 120 -8.91 1.61 -0.64
N LEU A 121 -10.07 2.25 -0.80
CA LEU A 121 -10.21 3.46 -1.62
C LEU A 121 -9.39 4.62 -1.06
N PHE A 122 -9.34 4.76 0.27
CA PHE A 122 -8.54 5.79 0.93
C PHE A 122 -7.05 5.57 0.70
N LEU A 123 -6.57 4.33 0.85
CA LEU A 123 -5.18 3.97 0.55
C LEU A 123 -4.82 4.25 -0.91
N ARG A 124 -5.68 3.84 -1.85
CA ARG A 124 -5.49 4.15 -3.27
C ARG A 124 -5.38 5.64 -3.52
N SER A 125 -6.28 6.42 -2.92
CA SER A 125 -6.29 7.89 -3.05
C SER A 125 -5.04 8.53 -2.44
N LEU A 126 -4.56 8.01 -1.31
CA LEU A 126 -3.35 8.48 -0.63
C LEU A 126 -2.12 8.22 -1.50
N VAL A 127 -1.96 7.02 -2.06
CA VAL A 127 -0.83 6.66 -2.92
C VAL A 127 -0.80 7.51 -4.19
N VAL A 128 -1.95 7.72 -4.84
CA VAL A 128 -2.03 8.59 -6.03
C VAL A 128 -1.66 10.03 -5.66
N THR A 129 -2.17 10.53 -4.54
CA THR A 129 -1.92 11.91 -4.09
C THR A 129 -0.45 12.13 -3.70
N SER A 130 0.15 11.20 -2.95
CA SER A 130 1.55 11.31 -2.54
C SER A 130 2.47 11.27 -3.76
N PHE A 131 2.17 10.42 -4.74
CA PHE A 131 2.96 10.34 -5.97
C PHE A 131 2.83 11.62 -6.81
N TYR A 132 1.62 12.17 -6.93
CA TYR A 132 1.42 13.43 -7.65
C TYR A 132 2.16 14.61 -6.98
N ALA A 133 2.20 14.62 -5.65
CA ALA A 133 2.94 15.64 -4.89
C ALA A 133 4.47 15.51 -5.05
N THR A 134 5.01 14.29 -5.13
CA THR A 134 6.45 14.06 -5.33
C THR A 134 6.89 14.26 -6.79
N THR A 135 5.96 14.16 -7.75
CA THR A 135 6.26 14.16 -9.19
C THR A 135 5.91 15.50 -9.84
N SER A 136 6.33 16.62 -9.27
CA SER A 136 6.00 17.94 -9.80
C SER A 136 6.91 18.42 -10.95
N VAL A 137 7.94 17.68 -11.38
CA VAL A 137 9.05 18.27 -12.19
C VAL A 137 9.64 17.41 -13.33
N ASN A 138 8.93 16.47 -13.98
CA ASN A 138 9.59 15.78 -15.13
C ASN A 138 8.66 15.22 -16.22
N GLU A 139 9.01 15.48 -17.49
CA GLU A 139 8.19 15.39 -18.72
C GLU A 139 7.80 13.97 -19.21
N ASN A 140 8.29 12.90 -18.60
CA ASN A 140 7.90 11.52 -18.98
C ASN A 140 6.63 11.05 -18.25
N PHE A 141 5.50 11.69 -18.52
CA PHE A 141 4.22 11.44 -17.82
C PHE A 141 3.69 10.01 -18.03
N LYS A 142 3.80 9.47 -19.26
CA LYS A 142 3.21 8.17 -19.63
C LYS A 142 3.92 6.97 -18.99
N ALA A 143 5.26 6.93 -19.04
CA ALA A 143 6.04 5.87 -18.39
C ALA A 143 5.91 5.89 -16.86
N LYS A 144 5.64 7.06 -16.27
CA LYS A 144 5.37 7.19 -14.84
C LYS A 144 3.98 6.67 -14.48
N GLU A 145 2.97 6.92 -15.29
CA GLU A 145 1.61 6.42 -15.04
C GLU A 145 1.57 4.88 -14.98
N ASP A 146 2.25 4.21 -15.91
CA ASP A 146 2.38 2.75 -15.92
C ASP A 146 3.13 2.23 -14.67
N PHE A 147 4.19 2.94 -14.26
CA PHE A 147 4.94 2.60 -13.04
C PHE A 147 4.09 2.78 -11.76
N ILE A 148 3.29 3.86 -11.68
CA ILE A 148 2.36 4.12 -10.57
C ILE A 148 1.30 3.02 -10.51
N ALA A 149 0.71 2.66 -11.64
CA ALA A 149 -0.28 1.60 -11.71
C ALA A 149 0.29 0.28 -11.18
N GLY A 150 1.54 -0.05 -11.55
CA GLY A 150 2.24 -1.21 -11.03
C GLY A 150 2.55 -1.15 -9.53
N LEU A 151 2.94 0.02 -9.01
CA LEU A 151 3.18 0.22 -7.57
C LEU A 151 1.89 0.10 -6.75
N ILE A 152 0.80 0.71 -7.22
CA ILE A 152 -0.52 0.64 -6.59
C ILE A 152 -0.97 -0.82 -6.52
N GLN A 153 -0.87 -1.56 -7.63
CA GLN A 153 -1.28 -2.95 -7.67
C GLN A 153 -0.48 -3.83 -6.70
N LYS A 154 0.84 -3.61 -6.58
CA LYS A 154 1.67 -4.30 -5.58
C LYS A 154 1.26 -3.94 -4.16
N MET A 155 1.05 -2.66 -3.85
CA MET A 155 0.65 -2.24 -2.51
C MET A 155 -0.73 -2.77 -2.13
N GLU A 156 -1.73 -2.68 -3.04
CA GLU A 156 -3.07 -3.24 -2.85
C GLU A 156 -3.00 -4.75 -2.58
N TYR A 157 -2.12 -5.47 -3.27
CA TYR A 157 -1.89 -6.90 -3.04
C TYR A 157 -1.35 -7.18 -1.63
N TYR A 158 -0.25 -6.55 -1.23
CA TYR A 158 0.34 -6.78 0.11
C TYR A 158 -0.62 -6.35 1.22
N PHE A 159 -1.38 -5.29 1.01
CA PHE A 159 -2.43 -4.86 1.92
C PHE A 159 -3.53 -5.92 2.05
N ALA A 160 -4.07 -6.43 0.94
CA ALA A 160 -5.14 -7.43 0.95
C ALA A 160 -4.67 -8.74 1.60
N VAL A 161 -3.45 -9.18 1.31
CA VAL A 161 -2.83 -10.35 1.95
C VAL A 161 -2.65 -10.11 3.45
N GLY A 162 -2.13 -8.94 3.84
CA GLY A 162 -1.98 -8.55 5.24
C GLY A 162 -3.30 -8.56 6.00
N ALA A 163 -4.35 -7.99 5.41
CA ALA A 163 -5.69 -7.98 6.00
C ALA A 163 -6.26 -9.38 6.19
N LEU A 164 -6.08 -10.27 5.20
CA LEU A 164 -6.55 -11.66 5.27
C LEU A 164 -5.80 -12.44 6.36
N ILE A 165 -4.49 -12.25 6.48
CA ILE A 165 -3.69 -12.81 7.58
C ILE A 165 -4.19 -12.28 8.94
N GLY A 166 -4.44 -10.98 9.06
CA GLY A 166 -4.91 -10.36 10.29
C GLY A 166 -6.26 -10.92 10.76
N VAL A 167 -7.24 -10.98 9.86
CA VAL A 167 -8.57 -11.57 10.15
C VAL A 167 -8.43 -12.99 10.65
N CYS A 168 -7.60 -13.81 10.01
CA CYS A 168 -7.49 -15.21 10.37
C CYS A 168 -6.63 -15.48 11.60
N MET A 169 -5.62 -14.65 11.88
CA MET A 169 -4.94 -14.64 13.17
C MET A 169 -5.94 -14.37 14.30
N CYS A 170 -6.75 -13.32 14.16
CA CYS A 170 -7.80 -13.02 15.14
C CYS A 170 -8.84 -14.15 15.27
N TRP A 171 -9.22 -14.79 14.17
CA TRP A 171 -10.12 -15.94 14.20
C TRP A 171 -9.50 -17.12 14.96
N THR A 172 -8.24 -17.46 14.67
CA THR A 172 -7.52 -18.55 15.35
C THR A 172 -7.38 -18.27 16.84
N ILE A 173 -7.04 -17.04 17.21
CA ILE A 173 -6.96 -16.61 18.62
C ILE A 173 -8.34 -16.77 19.29
N THR A 174 -9.41 -16.34 18.62
CA THR A 174 -10.78 -16.48 19.14
C THR A 174 -11.16 -17.94 19.34
N ASP A 175 -10.89 -18.81 18.36
CA ASP A 175 -11.19 -20.24 18.45
C ASP A 175 -10.39 -20.93 19.58
N ILE A 176 -9.14 -20.52 19.81
CA ILE A 176 -8.32 -20.99 20.93
C ILE A 176 -8.94 -20.55 22.27
N VAL A 177 -9.37 -19.28 22.37
CA VAL A 177 -10.00 -18.73 23.57
C VAL A 177 -11.33 -19.42 23.89
N LEU A 178 -12.10 -19.80 22.86
CA LEU A 178 -13.37 -20.53 23.02
C LEU A 178 -13.18 -22.05 23.24
N GLY A 179 -11.98 -22.59 23.09
CA GLY A 179 -11.68 -24.00 23.34
C GLY A 179 -12.25 -24.97 22.29
N MET A 180 -12.76 -24.48 21.16
CA MET A 180 -13.37 -25.29 20.09
C MET A 180 -12.32 -25.86 19.13
N LYS A 181 -11.61 -26.91 19.56
CA LYS A 181 -10.48 -27.50 18.78
C LYS A 181 -10.84 -28.00 17.37
N ALA A 182 -12.09 -28.41 17.11
CA ALA A 182 -12.49 -28.97 15.81
C ALA A 182 -12.75 -27.91 14.73
N HIS A 183 -13.11 -26.68 15.10
CA HIS A 183 -13.45 -25.62 14.14
C HIS A 183 -12.21 -24.90 13.57
N ILE A 184 -11.09 -24.94 14.30
CA ILE A 184 -9.82 -24.31 13.90
C ILE A 184 -9.33 -24.84 12.56
N VAL A 185 -9.38 -26.17 12.36
CA VAL A 185 -8.87 -26.82 11.15
C VAL A 185 -9.71 -26.42 9.93
N HIS A 186 -11.04 -26.38 10.08
CA HIS A 186 -11.92 -25.98 8.99
C HIS A 186 -11.69 -24.52 8.60
N SER A 187 -11.58 -23.62 9.58
CA SER A 187 -11.33 -22.20 9.35
C SER A 187 -9.99 -21.96 8.64
N LEU A 188 -8.94 -22.67 9.09
CA LEU A 188 -7.59 -22.59 8.50
C LEU A 188 -7.55 -23.11 7.06
N VAL A 189 -8.25 -24.21 6.75
CA VAL A 189 -8.37 -24.73 5.38
C VAL A 189 -9.08 -23.74 4.46
N THR A 190 -10.19 -23.13 4.91
CA THR A 190 -10.86 -22.07 4.13
C THR A 190 -9.97 -20.86 3.87
N LEU A 191 -9.10 -20.47 4.82
CA LEU A 191 -8.09 -19.43 4.59
C LEU A 191 -7.08 -19.85 3.52
N VAL A 192 -6.55 -21.07 3.57
CA VAL A 192 -5.54 -21.50 2.59
C VAL A 192 -6.13 -21.49 1.19
N ILE A 193 -7.39 -21.95 1.05
CA ILE A 193 -8.11 -21.90 -0.22
C ILE A 193 -8.31 -20.45 -0.68
N ALA A 194 -8.73 -19.55 0.21
CA ALA A 194 -8.92 -18.13 -0.13
C ALA A 194 -7.61 -17.44 -0.53
N LEU A 195 -6.49 -17.74 0.15
CA LEU A 195 -5.17 -17.22 -0.20
C LEU A 195 -4.68 -17.75 -1.54
N VAL A 196 -4.87 -19.05 -1.80
CA VAL A 196 -4.54 -19.67 -3.10
C VAL A 196 -5.40 -19.07 -4.20
N TRP A 197 -6.69 -18.85 -3.96
CA TRP A 197 -7.59 -18.20 -4.92
C TRP A 197 -7.18 -16.76 -5.20
N CYS A 198 -6.90 -15.96 -4.17
CA CYS A 198 -6.37 -14.60 -4.32
C CYS A 198 -5.06 -14.59 -5.11
N ARG A 199 -4.13 -15.51 -4.82
CA ARG A 199 -2.89 -15.71 -5.59
C ARG A 199 -3.19 -16.01 -7.06
N LEU A 200 -4.07 -16.97 -7.33
CA LEU A 200 -4.42 -17.38 -8.69
C LEU A 200 -5.07 -16.24 -9.49
N VAL A 201 -6.07 -15.55 -8.94
CA VAL A 201 -6.74 -14.42 -9.60
C VAL A 201 -5.73 -13.33 -9.96
N MET A 202 -4.78 -13.05 -9.07
CA MET A 202 -3.75 -12.04 -9.33
C MET A 202 -2.74 -12.48 -10.39
N THR A 203 -2.32 -13.75 -10.39
CA THR A 203 -1.46 -14.28 -11.45
C THR A 203 -2.16 -14.24 -12.81
N PHE A 204 -3.44 -14.60 -12.87
CA PHE A 204 -4.23 -14.56 -14.11
C PHE A 204 -4.53 -13.14 -14.61
N CYS A 205 -4.82 -12.19 -13.72
CA CYS A 205 -5.03 -10.79 -14.10
C CYS A 205 -3.71 -10.09 -14.47
N GLY A 206 -2.60 -10.43 -13.82
CA GLY A 206 -1.27 -9.91 -14.16
C GLY A 206 -0.82 -10.32 -15.56
N SER A 207 -1.02 -11.59 -15.94
CA SER A 207 -0.65 -12.08 -17.28
C SER A 207 -1.46 -11.48 -18.42
N LYS A 208 -2.59 -10.81 -18.15
CA LYS A 208 -3.38 -10.12 -19.19
C LYS A 208 -2.90 -8.72 -19.52
N VAL A 209 -2.01 -8.13 -18.71
CA VAL A 209 -1.49 -6.77 -18.95
C VAL A 209 -0.25 -6.80 -19.86
N GLU A 210 0.39 -7.96 -20.04
CA GLU A 210 1.58 -8.15 -20.89
C GLU A 210 1.28 -8.66 -22.32
N SER A 211 0.02 -8.81 -22.73
CA SER A 211 -0.38 -9.30 -24.06
C SER A 211 -1.19 -8.28 -24.85
#